data_AF-A0A7S4HH55-F1
#
_entry.id   AF-A0A7S4HH55-F1
#
_cell.length_a   1.000
_cell.length_b   1.000
_cell.length_c   1.000
_cell.angle_alpha   90.00
_cell.angle_beta   90.00
_cell.angle_gamma   90.00
#
_symmetry.space_group_name_H-M   'P 1'
#
loop_
_entity.id
_entity.type
_entity.pdbx_description
1 polymer ?
#
loop_
_entity_poly.entity_id
_entity_poly.type
_entity_poly.pdbx_seq_one_letter_code
_entity_poly.pdbx_strand_id
1 'polypeptide(L)'
;KEWFVMFYAPWCGACAEVKPTWNDLSDHPTAKIGAVDCTTSTGLCRLLNIPGFPVFIFFKEGQQYTYRGPRTVEAFTDFISHGYLEVTPSVVLPKDTIVPPDSDFMTALDEITKLAKANFYTSLLLIAIWFFMIGCCLGSIAETICCRPSSRRSTTPLTKKTQ
;
A
#
# COMPACT_ATOMS: atom_id res chain seq x y z
N LYS A 1 24.08 9.54 -25.12
CA LYS A 1 25.20 9.91 -24.21
C LYS A 1 25.36 8.78 -23.20
N GLU A 2 26.59 8.34 -22.97
CA GLU A 2 26.93 7.22 -22.09
C GLU A 2 27.16 7.70 -20.67
N TRP A 3 26.73 6.92 -19.67
CA TRP A 3 26.85 7.28 -18.26
C TRP A 3 27.45 6.14 -17.46
N PHE A 4 28.44 6.41 -16.62
CA PHE A 4 28.92 5.48 -15.62
C PHE A 4 28.57 6.01 -14.23
N VAL A 5 27.72 5.30 -13.51
CA VAL A 5 27.10 5.80 -12.29
C VAL A 5 27.44 4.92 -11.09
N MET A 6 27.92 5.54 -10.02
CA MET A 6 28.10 4.91 -8.71
C MET A 6 26.86 5.15 -7.85
N PHE A 7 26.21 4.08 -7.42
CA PHE A 7 25.16 4.09 -6.41
C PHE A 7 25.78 3.86 -5.03
N TYR A 8 25.56 4.80 -4.11
CA TYR A 8 26.20 4.79 -2.79
C TYR A 8 25.25 5.26 -1.69
N ALA A 9 25.73 5.14 -0.44
CA ALA A 9 25.12 5.74 0.74
C ALA A 9 26.19 6.50 1.55
N PRO A 10 25.86 7.62 2.22
CA PRO A 10 26.85 8.47 2.89
C PRO A 10 27.51 7.81 4.11
N TRP A 11 26.85 6.83 4.73
CA TRP A 11 27.35 6.08 5.89
C TRP A 11 28.15 4.82 5.52
N CYS A 12 28.29 4.52 4.23
CA CYS A 12 28.97 3.32 3.74
C CYS A 12 30.49 3.49 3.73
N GLY A 13 31.21 2.75 4.57
CA GLY A 13 32.68 2.78 4.65
C GLY A 13 33.36 2.43 3.32
N ALA A 14 32.93 1.34 2.68
CA ALA A 14 33.47 0.91 1.37
C ALA A 14 33.24 1.95 0.25
N CYS A 15 32.21 2.79 0.38
CA CYS A 15 31.91 3.85 -0.56
C CYS A 15 32.85 5.05 -0.35
N ALA A 16 33.19 5.36 0.90
CA ALA A 16 34.15 6.40 1.24
C ALA A 16 35.55 6.09 0.68
N GLU A 17 35.96 4.81 0.70
CA GLU A 17 37.25 4.36 0.12
C GLU A 17 37.33 4.56 -1.40
N VAL A 18 36.23 4.36 -2.12
CA VAL A 18 36.19 4.50 -3.59
C VAL A 18 36.05 5.95 -4.04
N LYS A 19 35.48 6.81 -3.20
CA LYS A 19 35.22 8.22 -3.52
C LYS A 19 36.40 8.97 -4.17
N PRO A 20 37.66 8.87 -3.69
CA PRO A 20 38.79 9.51 -4.36
C PRO A 20 39.00 8.99 -5.79
N THR A 21 39.06 7.67 -5.97
CA THR A 21 39.17 7.02 -7.29
C THR A 21 38.04 7.45 -8.24
N TRP A 22 36.82 7.59 -7.72
CA TRP A 22 35.66 7.99 -8.51
C TRP A 22 35.73 9.46 -8.95
N ASN A 23 36.28 10.33 -8.11
CA ASN A 23 36.50 11.73 -8.46
C ASN A 23 37.59 11.86 -9.55
N ASP A 24 38.66 11.07 -9.46
CA ASP A 24 39.72 11.09 -10.48
C ASP A 24 39.22 10.61 -11.85
N LEU A 25 38.22 9.72 -11.87
CA LEU A 25 37.56 9.26 -13.09
C LEU A 25 36.66 10.33 -13.74
N SER A 26 36.27 11.38 -13.01
CA SER A 26 35.20 12.30 -13.42
C SER A 26 35.43 13.03 -14.76
N ASP A 27 36.69 13.18 -15.16
CA ASP A 27 37.11 13.85 -16.40
C ASP A 27 37.21 12.90 -17.61
N HIS A 28 36.52 11.75 -17.58
CA HIS A 28 36.55 10.79 -18.69
C HIS A 28 36.02 11.40 -20.02
N PRO A 29 36.73 11.21 -21.16
CA PRO A 29 36.40 11.89 -22.42
C PRO A 29 35.13 11.35 -23.11
N THR A 30 34.81 10.06 -22.97
CA THR A 30 33.74 9.41 -23.73
C THR A 30 32.43 9.25 -22.96
N ALA A 31 32.48 9.15 -21.63
CA ALA A 31 31.35 8.82 -20.78
C ALA A 31 31.22 9.84 -19.66
N LYS A 32 29.98 10.13 -19.24
CA LYS A 32 29.73 10.99 -18.09
C LYS A 32 29.76 10.17 -16.82
N ILE A 33 30.54 10.63 -15.84
CA ILE A 33 30.64 9.98 -14.55
C ILE A 33 29.64 10.63 -13.59
N GLY A 34 28.83 9.80 -12.93
CA GLY A 34 27.81 10.23 -11.99
C GLY A 34 27.89 9.48 -10.67
N ALA A 35 27.36 10.08 -9.62
CA ALA A 35 27.17 9.41 -8.34
C ALA A 35 25.75 9.71 -7.83
N VAL A 36 25.07 8.69 -7.33
CA VAL A 36 23.70 8.77 -6.82
C VAL A 36 23.68 8.30 -5.38
N ASP A 37 23.17 9.17 -4.51
CA ASP A 37 22.89 8.83 -3.12
C ASP A 37 21.54 8.11 -3.03
N CYS A 38 21.58 6.82 -2.70
CA CYS A 38 20.39 6.00 -2.57
C CYS A 38 19.59 6.26 -1.29
N THR A 39 20.11 7.03 -0.33
CA THR A 39 19.37 7.45 0.87
C THR A 39 18.41 8.59 0.57
N THR A 40 18.74 9.45 -0.40
CA THR A 40 17.85 10.51 -0.88
C THR A 40 16.98 10.02 -2.04
N SER A 41 17.57 9.23 -2.95
CA SER A 41 16.92 8.74 -4.18
C SER A 41 16.47 7.28 -4.08
N THR A 42 15.73 6.95 -3.01
CA THR A 42 15.33 5.57 -2.68
C THR A 42 14.51 4.90 -3.78
N GLY A 43 13.61 5.63 -4.44
CA GLY A 43 12.78 5.12 -5.53
C GLY A 43 13.60 4.66 -6.75
N LEU A 44 14.64 5.41 -7.11
CA LEU A 44 15.53 5.07 -8.23
C LEU A 44 16.35 3.82 -7.91
N CYS A 45 16.93 3.74 -6.72
CA CYS A 45 17.75 2.59 -6.33
C CYS A 45 16.91 1.32 -6.14
N ARG A 46 15.65 1.46 -5.71
CA ARG A 46 14.69 0.35 -5.70
C ARG A 46 14.34 -0.10 -7.12
N LEU A 47 14.11 0.84 -8.03
CA LEU A 47 13.80 0.54 -9.43
C LEU A 47 14.93 -0.23 -10.11
N LEU A 48 16.18 0.16 -9.84
CA LEU A 48 17.37 -0.50 -10.36
C LEU A 48 17.79 -1.74 -9.57
N ASN A 49 16.98 -2.15 -8.58
CA ASN A 49 17.21 -3.30 -7.71
C ASN A 49 18.64 -3.36 -7.14
N ILE A 50 19.11 -2.23 -6.60
CA ILE A 50 20.47 -2.12 -6.05
C ILE A 50 20.55 -2.95 -4.75
N PRO A 51 21.30 -4.08 -4.72
CA PRO A 51 21.28 -5.00 -3.59
C PRO A 51 22.15 -4.56 -2.41
N GLY A 52 23.04 -3.59 -2.63
CA GLY A 52 24.01 -3.12 -1.65
C GLY A 52 24.87 -1.99 -2.21
N PHE A 53 25.85 -1.53 -1.44
CA PHE A 53 26.70 -0.39 -1.83
C PHE A 53 28.20 -0.69 -1.62
N PRO A 54 29.09 -0.12 -2.45
CA PRO A 54 28.80 0.62 -3.68
C PRO A 54 28.44 -0.32 -4.85
N VAL A 55 27.61 0.15 -5.77
CA VAL A 55 27.30 -0.54 -7.04
C VAL A 55 27.59 0.40 -8.20
N PHE A 56 28.26 -0.12 -9.23
CA PHE A 56 28.68 0.63 -10.40
C PHE A 56 27.95 0.10 -11.63
N ILE A 57 27.25 0.98 -12.33
CA ILE A 57 26.47 0.61 -13.51
C ILE A 57 26.84 1.55 -14.65
N PHE A 58 27.22 0.95 -15.78
CA PHE A 58 27.43 1.65 -17.04
C PHE A 58 26.18 1.56 -17.90
N PHE A 59 25.69 2.71 -18.34
CA PHE A 59 24.51 2.87 -19.17
C PHE A 59 24.95 3.27 -20.58
N LYS A 60 24.66 2.39 -21.54
CA LYS A 60 24.96 2.59 -22.95
C LYS A 60 23.84 1.99 -23.79
N GLU A 61 23.33 2.76 -24.76
CA GLU A 61 22.31 2.30 -25.72
C GLU A 61 21.05 1.69 -25.07
N GLY A 62 20.63 2.23 -23.91
CA GLY A 62 19.46 1.72 -23.16
C GLY A 62 19.70 0.40 -22.43
N GLN A 63 20.93 -0.10 -22.44
CA GLN A 63 21.37 -1.26 -21.67
C GLN A 63 22.14 -0.81 -20.43
N GLN A 64 22.08 -1.64 -19.39
CA GLN A 64 22.89 -1.47 -18.18
C GLN A 64 23.88 -2.62 -18.04
N TYR A 65 25.13 -2.27 -17.78
CA TYR A 65 26.25 -3.19 -17.58
C TYR A 65 26.77 -3.00 -16.16
N THR A 66 26.57 -4.02 -15.31
CA THR A 66 27.02 -3.96 -13.91
C THR A 66 28.50 -4.29 -13.82
N TYR A 67 29.28 -3.37 -13.25
CA TYR A 67 30.70 -3.59 -13.02
C TYR A 67 30.96 -4.27 -11.67
N ARG A 68 31.83 -5.29 -11.69
CA ARG A 68 32.21 -6.08 -10.49
C ARG A 68 33.73 -6.22 -10.31
N GLY A 69 34.52 -5.48 -11.09
CA GLY A 69 35.97 -5.57 -11.07
C GLY A 69 36.66 -4.73 -9.97
N PRO A 70 37.99 -4.58 -10.06
CA PRO A 70 38.78 -3.76 -9.14
C PRO A 70 38.35 -2.29 -9.10
N ARG A 71 38.46 -1.65 -7.93
CA ARG A 71 38.02 -0.26 -7.73
C ARG A 71 39.17 0.73 -7.99
N THR A 72 39.83 0.62 -9.15
CA THR A 72 40.91 1.52 -9.59
C THR A 72 40.51 2.31 -10.83
N VAL A 73 41.14 3.47 -11.04
CA VAL A 73 40.82 4.36 -12.18
C VAL A 73 41.06 3.64 -13.50
N GLU A 74 42.15 2.86 -13.58
CA GLU A 74 42.53 2.11 -14.78
C GLU A 74 41.46 1.05 -15.10
N ALA A 75 41.04 0.28 -14.09
CA ALA A 75 40.07 -0.79 -14.28
C ALA A 75 38.67 -0.24 -14.64
N PHE A 76 38.30 0.94 -14.14
CA PHE A 76 37.08 1.62 -14.56
C PHE A 76 37.17 2.15 -15.99
N THR A 77 38.31 2.75 -16.37
CA THR A 77 38.55 3.29 -17.71
C THR A 77 38.52 2.19 -18.77
N ASP A 78 39.16 1.07 -18.45
CA ASP A 78 39.17 -0.17 -19.22
C ASP A 78 37.74 -0.69 -19.46
N PHE A 79 36.96 -0.74 -18.38
CA PHE A 79 35.57 -1.16 -18.44
C PHE A 79 34.69 -0.27 -19.33
N ILE A 80 34.80 1.06 -19.19
CA ILE A 80 34.04 2.02 -20.03
C ILE A 80 34.41 1.86 -21.51
N SER A 81 35.69 1.58 -21.80
CA SER A 81 36.20 1.52 -23.17
C SER A 81 35.82 0.24 -23.89
N HIS A 82 35.96 -0.92 -23.22
CA HIS A 82 35.72 -2.23 -23.86
C HIS A 82 35.21 -3.31 -22.90
N GLY A 83 35.54 -3.26 -21.61
CA GLY A 83 35.15 -4.32 -20.66
C GLY A 83 33.64 -4.52 -20.51
N TYR A 84 32.81 -3.51 -20.81
CA TYR A 84 31.34 -3.68 -20.79
C TYR A 84 30.83 -4.69 -21.82
N LEU A 85 31.57 -4.96 -22.90
CA LEU A 85 31.17 -5.90 -23.95
C LEU A 85 31.16 -7.37 -23.47
N GLU A 86 31.94 -7.67 -22.44
CA GLU A 86 32.02 -9.02 -21.86
C GLU A 86 30.90 -9.29 -20.83
N VAL A 87 30.25 -8.23 -20.35
CA VAL A 87 29.18 -8.33 -19.36
C VAL A 87 27.84 -8.53 -20.06
N THR A 88 27.04 -9.46 -19.54
CA THR A 88 25.67 -9.65 -20.02
C THR A 88 24.86 -8.38 -19.75
N PRO A 89 24.37 -7.67 -20.79
CA PRO A 89 23.55 -6.49 -20.60
C PRO A 89 22.25 -6.92 -19.93
N SER A 90 21.86 -6.19 -18.89
CA SER A 90 20.47 -6.21 -18.47
C SER A 90 19.80 -5.04 -19.19
N VAL A 91 18.67 -5.29 -19.85
CA VAL A 91 17.87 -4.20 -20.43
C VAL A 91 17.47 -3.28 -19.28
N VAL A 92 17.70 -1.98 -19.43
CA VAL A 92 17.06 -0.99 -18.56
C VAL A 92 15.59 -1.11 -18.89
N LEU A 93 14.86 -1.94 -18.14
CA LEU A 93 13.43 -2.10 -18.32
C LEU A 93 12.83 -0.70 -18.32
N PRO A 94 12.25 -0.24 -19.45
CA PRO A 94 11.31 0.85 -19.40
C PRO A 94 10.23 0.35 -18.47
N LYS A 95 10.09 0.98 -17.32
CA LYS A 95 9.02 0.69 -16.38
C LYS A 95 7.70 1.24 -16.92
N ASP A 96 7.37 0.96 -18.19
CA ASP A 96 6.02 1.15 -18.70
C ASP A 96 5.10 0.05 -18.15
N THR A 97 5.66 -0.98 -17.50
CA THR A 97 4.95 -1.68 -16.41
C THR A 97 5.05 -0.86 -15.13
N ILE A 98 4.40 0.30 -15.12
CA ILE A 98 3.68 0.76 -13.94
C ILE A 98 2.58 -0.28 -13.71
N VAL A 99 2.91 -1.42 -13.11
CA VAL A 99 1.96 -1.98 -12.15
C VAL A 99 2.27 -1.22 -10.88
N PRO A 100 1.42 -0.26 -10.48
CA PRO A 100 1.56 0.32 -9.15
C PRO A 100 1.48 -0.85 -8.15
N PRO A 101 2.42 -0.95 -7.18
CA PRO A 101 2.38 -2.02 -6.20
C PRO A 101 1.26 -1.74 -5.19
N ASP A 102 -0.01 -2.01 -5.57
CA ASP A 102 -1.20 -2.11 -4.69
C ASP A 102 -2.59 -2.08 -5.38
N SER A 103 -2.74 -2.27 -6.70
CA SER A 103 -4.10 -2.35 -7.31
C SER A 103 -4.89 -3.56 -6.82
N ASP A 104 -4.23 -4.66 -6.47
CA ASP A 104 -4.92 -5.90 -6.09
C ASP A 104 -5.31 -5.90 -4.61
N PHE A 105 -4.46 -5.34 -3.73
CA PHE A 105 -4.75 -5.29 -2.29
C PHE A 105 -5.82 -4.25 -1.95
N MET A 106 -5.76 -3.06 -2.55
CA MET A 106 -6.74 -2.01 -2.27
C MET A 106 -8.12 -2.35 -2.87
N THR A 107 -8.18 -3.05 -4.00
CA THR A 107 -9.43 -3.55 -4.56
C THR A 107 -10.00 -4.71 -3.73
N ALA A 108 -9.15 -5.64 -3.25
CA ALA A 108 -9.58 -6.71 -2.35
C ALA A 108 -10.12 -6.16 -1.01
N LEU A 109 -9.49 -5.11 -0.46
CA LEU A 109 -10.01 -4.44 0.73
C LEU A 109 -11.33 -3.71 0.48
N ASP A 110 -11.54 -3.12 -0.70
CA ASP A 110 -12.82 -2.50 -1.06
C ASP A 110 -13.96 -3.53 -1.12
N GLU A 111 -13.71 -4.73 -1.66
CA GLU A 111 -14.70 -5.83 -1.64
C GLU A 111 -15.00 -6.33 -0.22
N ILE A 112 -13.96 -6.54 0.61
CA ILE A 112 -14.14 -6.99 2.00
C ILE A 112 -14.91 -5.94 2.82
N THR A 113 -14.59 -4.66 2.64
CA THR A 113 -15.27 -3.57 3.36
C THR A 113 -16.71 -3.35 2.90
N LYS A 114 -17.03 -3.58 1.61
CA LYS A 114 -18.41 -3.57 1.10
C LYS A 114 -19.27 -4.67 1.74
N LEU A 115 -18.75 -5.88 1.84
CA LEU A 115 -19.45 -7.00 2.49
C LEU A 115 -19.63 -6.77 3.99
N ALA A 116 -18.61 -6.25 4.67
CA ALA A 116 -18.69 -5.93 6.09
C ALA A 116 -19.76 -4.85 6.39
N LYS A 117 -19.81 -3.78 5.58
CA LYS A 117 -20.81 -2.71 5.73
C LYS A 117 -22.22 -3.22 5.42
N ALA A 118 -22.41 -3.99 4.36
CA ALA A 118 -23.73 -4.53 4.00
C ALA A 118 -24.31 -5.40 5.12
N ASN A 119 -23.52 -6.32 5.67
CA ASN A 119 -23.96 -7.20 6.77
C ASN A 119 -24.22 -6.43 8.08
N PHE A 120 -23.48 -5.35 8.33
CA PHE A 120 -23.72 -4.48 9.48
C PHE A 120 -25.06 -3.73 9.36
N TYR A 121 -25.35 -3.15 8.19
CA TYR A 121 -26.60 -2.41 7.97
C TYR A 121 -27.82 -3.32 7.91
N THR A 122 -27.73 -4.52 7.33
CA THR A 122 -28.85 -5.47 7.30
C THR A 122 -29.19 -5.97 8.70
N SER A 123 -28.18 -6.27 9.52
CA SER A 123 -28.38 -6.67 10.91
C SER A 123 -29.05 -5.55 11.73
N LEU A 124 -28.55 -4.31 11.61
CA LEU A 124 -29.12 -3.15 12.31
C LEU A 124 -30.58 -2.87 11.90
N LEU A 125 -30.89 -2.98 10.60
CA LEU A 125 -32.24 -2.79 10.08
C LEU A 125 -33.22 -3.85 10.62
N LEU A 126 -32.83 -5.12 10.63
CA LEU A 126 -33.66 -6.20 11.14
C LEU A 126 -33.91 -6.07 12.65
N ILE A 127 -32.90 -5.66 13.41
CA ILE A 127 -33.03 -5.39 14.85
C ILE A 127 -34.02 -4.23 15.07
N ALA A 128 -33.92 -3.15 14.30
CA ALA A 128 -34.84 -2.01 14.39
C ALA A 128 -36.29 -2.40 14.08
N ILE A 129 -36.51 -3.22 13.05
CA ILE A 129 -37.84 -3.76 12.70
C ILE A 129 -38.37 -4.64 13.83
N TRP A 130 -37.53 -5.50 14.42
CA TRP A 130 -37.92 -6.38 15.53
C TRP A 130 -38.34 -5.58 16.77
N PHE A 131 -37.57 -4.55 17.14
CA PHE A 131 -37.95 -3.65 18.24
C PHE A 131 -39.23 -2.88 17.96
N PHE A 132 -39.44 -2.42 16.71
CA PHE A 132 -40.68 -1.75 16.32
C PHE A 132 -41.88 -2.68 16.44
N MET A 133 -41.77 -3.91 15.93
CA MET A 133 -42.84 -4.91 16.00
C MET A 133 -43.15 -5.35 17.44
N ILE A 134 -42.12 -5.53 18.28
CA ILE A 134 -42.32 -5.79 19.71
C ILE A 134 -42.98 -4.61 20.40
N GLY A 135 -42.55 -3.39 20.09
CA GLY A 135 -43.17 -2.16 20.61
C GLY A 135 -44.65 -2.06 20.24
N CYS A 136 -45.00 -2.32 18.98
CA CYS A 136 -46.39 -2.36 18.53
C CYS A 136 -47.20 -3.46 19.23
N CYS A 137 -46.66 -4.67 19.39
CA CYS A 137 -47.34 -5.76 20.09
C CYS A 137 -47.59 -5.44 21.56
N LEU A 138 -46.58 -4.90 22.27
CA LEU A 138 -46.72 -4.49 23.67
C LEU A 138 -47.70 -3.31 23.82
N GLY A 139 -47.73 -2.39 22.85
CA GLY A 139 -48.69 -1.27 22.81
C GLY A 139 -50.15 -1.73 22.66
N SER A 140 -50.43 -2.65 21.73
CA SER A 140 -51.78 -3.19 21.54
C SER A 140 -52.27 -4.02 22.73
N ILE A 141 -51.34 -4.69 23.44
CA ILE A 141 -51.66 -5.39 24.70
C ILE A 141 -51.97 -4.38 25.81
N ALA A 142 -51.28 -3.24 25.87
CA ALA A 142 -51.57 -2.19 26.85
C ALA A 142 -52.96 -1.55 26.64
N GLU A 143 -53.42 -1.38 25.40
CA GLU A 143 -54.79 -0.90 25.12
C GLU A 143 -55.87 -1.90 25.54
N THR A 144 -55.63 -3.20 25.38
CA THR A 144 -56.59 -4.24 25.83
C THR A 144 -56.64 -4.41 27.35
N ILE A 145 -55.55 -4.08 28.06
CA ILE A 145 -55.51 -4.09 29.53
C ILE A 145 -56.10 -2.78 30.12
N CYS A 146 -55.85 -1.62 29.51
CA CYS A 146 -56.33 -0.33 29.99
C CYS A 146 -57.77 0.02 29.56
N CYS A 147 -58.26 -0.48 28.42
CA CYS A 147 -59.66 -0.35 28.01
C CYS A 147 -60.50 -1.59 28.34
N ARG A 148 -60.27 -2.23 29.51
CA ARG A 148 -61.31 -3.07 30.10
C ARG A 148 -62.33 -2.15 30.77
N PRO A 149 -63.57 -2.01 30.24
CA PRO A 149 -64.55 -1.15 30.86
C PRO A 149 -64.89 -1.73 32.24
N SER A 150 -64.60 -0.95 33.28
CA SER A 150 -65.23 -1.09 34.59
C SER A 150 -66.73 -0.78 34.46
N SER A 151 -67.51 -1.74 33.96
CA SER A 151 -68.97 -1.61 33.86
C SER A 151 -69.65 -2.06 35.16
N ARG A 152 -69.65 -1.11 36.10
CA ARG A 152 -70.80 -0.65 36.90
C ARG A 152 -71.69 -1.66 37.67
N ARG A 153 -71.65 -1.44 38.99
CA ARG A 153 -72.59 -1.79 40.05
C ARG A 153 -74.01 -1.21 39.81
N SER A 154 -75.01 -1.97 40.30
CA SER A 154 -76.40 -1.64 40.75
C SER A 154 -77.47 -1.18 39.76
N THR A 155 -78.62 -1.89 39.71
CA THR A 155 -79.86 -1.56 40.49
C THR A 155 -80.97 -2.62 40.32
N THR A 156 -81.45 -3.10 41.48
CA THR A 156 -82.73 -3.64 42.00
C THR A 156 -84.01 -3.61 41.13
N PRO A 157 -85.07 -4.41 41.45
CA PRO A 157 -86.02 -4.04 42.52
C PRO A 157 -86.58 -5.16 43.43
N LEU A 158 -86.97 -4.70 44.62
CA LEU A 158 -87.80 -5.35 45.66
C LEU A 158 -89.04 -6.05 45.11
N THR A 159 -89.35 -7.24 45.66
CA THR A 159 -90.73 -7.62 45.96
C THR A 159 -90.87 -8.29 47.33
N LYS A 160 -91.47 -7.51 48.23
CA LYS A 160 -92.45 -7.83 49.29
C LYS A 160 -92.09 -8.74 50.47
N LYS A 161 -92.41 -8.17 51.63
CA LYS A 161 -92.34 -8.63 53.02
C LYS A 161 -93.77 -9.03 53.47
N THR A 162 -93.82 -9.93 54.46
CA THR A 162 -94.93 -10.19 55.40
C THR A 162 -96.08 -11.02 54.80
N GLN A 163 -96.49 -12.17 55.35
CA GLN A 163 -96.70 -12.56 56.75
C GLN A 163 -96.43 -14.05 56.94
#